data_AF-A0A9D9YD74-F1
#
_entry.id   AF-A0A9D9YD74-F1
#
_cell.length_a   1.000
_cell.length_b   1.000
_cell.length_c   1.000
_cell.angle_alpha   90.00
_cell.angle_beta   90.00
_cell.angle_gamma   90.00
#
_symmetry.space_group_name_H-M   'P 1'
#
loop_
_entity.id
_entity.type
_entity.pdbx_description
1 polymer ?
#
loop_
_entity_poly.entity_id
_entity_poly.type
_entity_poly.pdbx_seq_one_letter_code
_entity_poly.pdbx_strand_id
1 'polypeptide(L)'
;MYRLIGASYIWSVKAMIISGYLLGAVGMYLLGLKVIRSKVVGLVTATLFTFFTYHAVLVYVRGAFAEFYGMNLLPFAFLSLELLREKATVRRAVFFGVIVALLIMSHVFVAFPFIFFCAIYVLGSSFYVSKRFKYVVYVALGGLLGALLSAFYWLPSMLERKFTLVDSILTKELASYSIHFIQPSQLWFSQWGYGGSGLGLTDGMSFQLGKIQIGLAVLSLILFLFLILKKKIDTKYAIRYAVYVAMLLFSLFMTTEYSRIIWDAIQPLQYLQFPWRFLTFAGIFISLLGGYSFEYIHEVLSSSRKRGSRNPINWIPDRVGNDRVIMFLSLIVITGTILQYQKYFKPENYVYKKDSELTSFNEIAWNVSSSSFEFSPRGVPLRKSQYDTSIFDISKYQVPKNPHKVIKGRASVQIVENSFNKKVFLLNAKRLSTFQLNTFHFPGWTGRIDGGVLPINDRNRFKLITVQVPKGEHSLEFRFEDTPIRTWANATSIVSVIGVVVLISAGKFKKGKA
;
A
#
# COMPACT_ATOMS: atom_id res chain seq x y z
N MET A 1 -12.98 11.46 5.39
CA MET A 1 -13.14 12.70 4.60
C MET A 1 -14.44 12.71 3.80
N TYR A 2 -14.66 11.83 2.81
CA TYR A 2 -15.88 11.86 1.97
C TYR A 2 -17.21 11.76 2.75
N ARG A 3 -17.26 10.94 3.81
CA ARG A 3 -18.41 10.88 4.72
C ARG A 3 -18.72 12.19 5.44
N LEU A 4 -17.69 12.99 5.73
CA LEU A 4 -17.85 14.28 6.43
C LEU A 4 -18.47 15.35 5.51
N ILE A 5 -18.34 15.21 4.20
CA ILE A 5 -18.97 16.07 3.19
C ILE A 5 -20.30 15.49 2.66
N GLY A 6 -20.86 14.48 3.33
CA GLY A 6 -22.19 13.93 3.02
C GLY A 6 -22.25 12.79 2.02
N ALA A 7 -21.13 12.28 1.51
CA ALA A 7 -21.15 11.14 0.57
C ALA A 7 -21.64 9.84 1.24
N SER A 8 -22.31 8.96 0.50
CA SER A 8 -22.66 7.60 0.96
C SER A 8 -21.39 6.74 1.18
N TYR A 9 -21.49 5.60 1.86
CA TYR A 9 -20.37 4.66 2.02
C TYR A 9 -19.88 4.14 0.66
N ILE A 10 -20.81 3.72 -0.20
CA ILE A 10 -20.47 3.24 -1.55
C ILE A 10 -19.77 4.36 -2.35
N TRP A 11 -20.30 5.57 -2.35
CA TRP A 11 -19.67 6.70 -3.04
C TRP A 11 -18.33 7.10 -2.43
N SER A 12 -18.15 6.94 -1.12
CA SER A 12 -16.87 7.18 -0.46
C SER A 12 -15.79 6.21 -0.96
N VAL A 13 -16.12 4.93 -1.13
CA VAL A 13 -15.19 3.93 -1.70
C VAL A 13 -14.90 4.21 -3.18
N LYS A 14 -15.91 4.60 -3.98
CA LYS A 14 -15.70 5.00 -5.38
C LYS A 14 -14.80 6.23 -5.50
N ALA A 15 -15.07 7.27 -4.71
CA ALA A 15 -14.27 8.50 -4.68
C ALA A 15 -12.83 8.22 -4.24
N MET A 16 -12.65 7.31 -3.27
CA MET A 16 -11.34 6.80 -2.89
C MET A 16 -10.63 6.18 -4.10
N ILE A 17 -11.23 5.20 -4.81
CA ILE A 17 -10.63 4.60 -6.01
C ILE A 17 -10.25 5.66 -7.07
N ILE A 18 -11.15 6.60 -7.38
CA ILE A 18 -10.90 7.69 -8.34
C ILE A 18 -9.70 8.54 -7.91
N SER A 19 -9.68 8.98 -6.64
CA SER A 19 -8.61 9.81 -6.12
C SER A 19 -7.27 9.08 -6.07
N GLY A 20 -7.25 7.76 -5.84
CA GLY A 20 -6.03 6.95 -5.89
C GLY A 20 -5.44 6.85 -7.30
N TYR A 21 -6.28 6.66 -8.33
CA TYR A 21 -5.81 6.69 -9.73
C TYR A 21 -5.26 8.06 -10.12
N LEU A 22 -5.95 9.14 -9.74
CA LEU A 22 -5.48 10.51 -10.00
C LEU A 22 -4.15 10.78 -9.30
N LEU A 23 -4.02 10.35 -8.04
CA LEU A 23 -2.78 10.45 -7.26
C LEU A 23 -1.63 9.74 -7.99
N GLY A 24 -1.84 8.48 -8.40
CA GLY A 24 -0.83 7.71 -9.11
C GLY A 24 -0.44 8.30 -10.46
N ALA A 25 -1.42 8.71 -11.26
CA ALA A 25 -1.19 9.33 -12.56
C ALA A 25 -0.40 10.64 -12.43
N VAL A 26 -0.76 11.51 -11.49
CA VAL A 26 -0.03 12.76 -11.21
C VAL A 26 1.37 12.47 -10.70
N GLY A 27 1.53 11.56 -9.74
CA GLY A 27 2.83 11.19 -9.20
C GLY A 27 3.76 10.65 -10.27
N MET A 28 3.24 9.78 -11.14
CA MET A 28 3.99 9.19 -12.23
C MET A 28 4.32 10.22 -13.32
N TYR A 29 3.39 11.10 -13.67
CA TYR A 29 3.65 12.21 -14.59
C TYR A 29 4.79 13.11 -14.08
N LEU A 30 4.74 13.48 -12.79
CA LEU A 30 5.77 14.32 -12.18
C LEU A 30 7.12 13.62 -12.10
N LEU A 31 7.13 12.31 -11.79
CA LEU A 31 8.34 11.50 -11.79
C LEU A 31 8.92 11.41 -13.22
N GLY A 32 8.12 11.06 -14.22
CA GLY A 32 8.53 11.01 -15.62
C GLY A 32 9.05 12.36 -16.11
N LEU A 33 8.34 13.46 -15.82
CA LEU A 33 8.80 14.82 -16.14
C LEU A 33 10.13 15.16 -15.47
N LYS A 34 10.32 14.75 -14.22
CA LYS A 34 11.58 14.97 -13.50
C LYS A 34 12.73 14.15 -14.06
N VAL A 35 12.42 12.94 -14.52
CA VAL A 35 13.41 11.96 -14.97
C VAL A 35 13.86 12.22 -16.39
N ILE A 36 12.89 12.35 -17.30
CA ILE A 36 13.03 12.39 -18.76
C ILE A 36 13.04 13.84 -19.27
N ARG A 37 12.57 14.81 -18.47
CA ARG A 37 12.51 16.24 -18.82
C ARG A 37 11.63 16.57 -20.03
N SER A 38 10.66 15.71 -20.35
CA SER A 38 9.64 15.97 -21.37
C SER A 38 8.23 15.88 -20.79
N LYS A 39 7.40 16.91 -21.03
CA LYS A 39 6.00 16.94 -20.58
C LYS A 39 5.17 15.85 -21.28
N VAL A 40 5.38 15.66 -22.59
CA VAL A 40 4.61 14.69 -23.37
C VAL A 40 5.00 13.27 -22.96
N VAL A 41 6.29 12.99 -22.79
CA VAL A 41 6.73 11.66 -22.34
C VAL A 41 6.31 11.41 -20.89
N GLY A 42 6.25 12.45 -20.05
CA GLY A 42 5.62 12.36 -18.73
C GLY A 42 4.18 11.81 -18.80
N LEU A 43 3.37 12.28 -19.76
CA LEU A 43 2.02 11.74 -19.98
C LEU A 43 2.05 10.28 -20.41
N VAL A 44 2.95 9.90 -21.32
CA VAL A 44 3.14 8.49 -21.72
C VAL A 44 3.44 7.62 -20.50
N THR A 45 4.40 8.01 -19.66
CA THR A 45 4.74 7.23 -18.45
C THR A 45 3.56 7.11 -17.48
N ALA A 46 2.77 8.17 -17.33
CA ALA A 46 1.58 8.16 -16.49
C ALA A 46 0.48 7.25 -17.05
N THR A 47 0.26 7.25 -18.37
CA THR A 47 -0.71 6.36 -19.02
C THR A 47 -0.30 4.90 -18.91
N LEU A 48 0.98 4.57 -19.18
CA LEU A 48 1.49 3.21 -19.06
C LEU A 48 1.33 2.64 -17.65
N PHE A 49 1.57 3.49 -16.63
CA PHE A 49 1.38 3.14 -15.23
C PHE A 49 -0.09 3.00 -14.85
N THR A 50 -0.94 3.97 -15.21
CA THR A 50 -2.38 3.96 -14.88
C THR A 50 -3.10 2.74 -15.46
N PHE A 51 -2.72 2.36 -16.68
CA PHE A 51 -3.26 1.20 -17.39
C PHE A 51 -2.41 -0.07 -17.22
N PHE A 52 -1.50 -0.09 -16.25
CA PHE A 52 -0.79 -1.31 -15.90
C PHE A 52 -1.80 -2.32 -15.36
N THR A 53 -1.78 -3.52 -15.92
CA THR A 53 -2.75 -4.61 -15.66
C THR A 53 -2.90 -4.94 -14.18
N TYR A 54 -1.83 -4.80 -13.39
CA TYR A 54 -1.89 -5.03 -11.95
C TYR A 54 -2.79 -4.04 -11.20
N HIS A 55 -2.94 -2.79 -11.66
CA HIS A 55 -3.92 -1.86 -11.07
C HIS A 55 -5.34 -2.38 -11.20
N ALA A 56 -5.67 -2.93 -12.38
CA ALA A 56 -6.97 -3.53 -12.62
C ALA A 56 -7.20 -4.75 -11.70
N VAL A 57 -6.17 -5.57 -11.48
CA VAL A 57 -6.22 -6.68 -10.52
C VAL A 57 -6.46 -6.18 -9.09
N LEU A 58 -5.74 -5.14 -8.65
CA LEU A 58 -5.89 -4.60 -7.30
C LEU A 58 -7.30 -4.07 -7.04
N VAL A 59 -7.90 -3.36 -8.01
CA VAL A 59 -9.21 -2.72 -7.82
C VAL A 59 -10.39 -3.64 -8.14
N TYR A 60 -10.36 -4.34 -9.27
CA TYR A 60 -11.53 -5.04 -9.80
C TYR A 60 -11.53 -6.55 -9.57
N VAL A 61 -10.36 -7.16 -9.31
CA VAL A 61 -10.27 -8.59 -8.99
C VAL A 61 -10.17 -8.80 -7.47
N ARG A 62 -9.26 -8.09 -6.80
CA ARG A 62 -8.95 -8.33 -5.39
C ARG A 62 -9.63 -7.39 -4.40
N GLY A 63 -10.04 -6.19 -4.84
CA GLY A 63 -10.48 -5.14 -3.91
C GLY A 63 -9.41 -4.75 -2.88
N ALA A 64 -8.13 -4.90 -3.21
CA ALA A 64 -6.99 -4.64 -2.33
C ALA A 64 -6.65 -3.14 -2.29
N PHE A 65 -7.58 -2.34 -1.75
CA PHE A 65 -7.52 -0.88 -1.85
C PHE A 65 -6.33 -0.25 -1.12
N ALA A 66 -5.88 -0.85 -0.01
CA ALA A 66 -4.70 -0.38 0.72
C ALA A 66 -3.44 -0.52 -0.13
N GLU A 67 -3.23 -1.68 -0.75
CA GLU A 67 -2.12 -1.93 -1.69
C GLU A 67 -2.20 -1.01 -2.91
N PHE A 68 -3.40 -0.81 -3.47
CA PHE A 68 -3.63 0.15 -4.56
C PHE A 68 -3.21 1.57 -4.19
N TYR A 69 -3.55 2.05 -2.99
CA TYR A 69 -3.09 3.38 -2.53
C TYR A 69 -1.58 3.43 -2.32
N GLY A 70 -1.00 2.38 -1.72
CA GLY A 70 0.44 2.26 -1.57
C GLY A 70 1.17 2.34 -2.91
N MET A 71 0.71 1.59 -3.92
CA MET A 71 1.24 1.62 -5.27
C MET A 71 1.19 3.02 -5.89
N ASN A 72 0.08 3.74 -5.73
CA ASN A 72 -0.09 5.07 -6.30
C ASN A 72 0.68 6.19 -5.54
N LEU A 73 1.16 5.92 -4.32
CA LEU A 73 2.07 6.81 -3.58
C LEU A 73 3.54 6.62 -3.96
N LEU A 74 3.94 5.43 -4.44
CA LEU A 74 5.33 5.13 -4.77
C LEU A 74 5.96 6.08 -5.81
N PRO A 75 5.26 6.56 -6.86
CA PRO A 75 5.85 7.55 -7.76
C PRO A 75 6.30 8.83 -7.04
N PHE A 76 5.58 9.28 -6.00
CA PHE A 76 6.00 10.40 -5.16
C PHE A 76 7.20 10.04 -4.28
N ALA A 77 7.29 8.80 -3.82
CA ALA A 77 8.42 8.33 -3.03
C ALA A 77 9.72 8.40 -3.89
N PHE A 78 9.69 7.85 -5.10
CA PHE A 78 10.82 7.96 -6.03
C PHE A 78 11.08 9.40 -6.50
N LEU A 79 10.04 10.21 -6.70
CA LEU A 79 10.18 11.63 -7.03
C LEU A 79 10.90 12.40 -5.91
N SER A 80 10.58 12.12 -4.65
CA SER A 80 11.25 12.76 -3.51
C SER A 80 12.71 12.34 -3.35
N LEU A 81 13.05 11.09 -3.68
CA LEU A 81 14.43 10.61 -3.78
C LEU A 81 15.19 11.32 -4.92
N GLU A 82 14.57 11.47 -6.09
CA GLU A 82 15.11 12.25 -7.21
C GLU A 82 15.39 13.71 -6.83
N LEU A 83 14.49 14.33 -6.07
CA LEU A 83 14.71 15.67 -5.54
C LEU A 83 15.87 15.70 -4.54
N LEU A 84 15.96 14.75 -3.61
CA LEU A 84 17.08 14.69 -2.66
C LEU A 84 18.42 14.51 -3.37
N ARG A 85 18.45 13.67 -4.41
CA ARG A 85 19.64 13.43 -5.23
C ARG A 85 20.18 14.70 -5.87
N GLU A 86 19.30 15.51 -6.46
CA GLU A 86 19.71 16.79 -7.06
C GLU A 86 20.24 17.79 -6.03
N LYS A 87 19.62 17.84 -4.84
CA LYS A 87 20.04 18.75 -3.77
C LYS A 87 19.58 18.22 -2.42
N ALA A 88 20.52 17.71 -1.63
CA ALA A 88 20.27 17.26 -0.26
C ALA A 88 19.99 18.47 0.65
N THR A 89 18.73 18.66 1.03
CA THR A 89 18.25 19.75 1.90
C THR A 89 17.24 19.22 2.90
N VAL A 90 17.10 19.90 4.04
CA VAL A 90 16.20 19.48 5.12
C VAL A 90 14.76 19.41 4.62
N ARG A 91 14.31 20.42 3.86
CA ARG A 91 12.97 20.45 3.28
C ARG A 91 12.67 19.25 2.38
N ARG A 92 13.64 18.80 1.57
CA ARG A 92 13.48 17.63 0.69
C ARG A 92 13.51 16.31 1.49
N ALA A 93 14.30 16.25 2.56
CA ALA A 93 14.30 15.10 3.49
C ALA A 93 12.98 15.00 4.26
N VAL A 94 12.44 16.13 4.73
CA VAL A 94 11.11 16.20 5.36
C VAL A 94 10.03 15.77 4.38
N PHE A 95 10.07 16.24 3.13
CA PHE A 95 9.13 15.81 2.09
C PHE A 95 9.20 14.29 1.84
N PHE A 96 10.41 13.74 1.70
CA PHE A 96 10.60 12.28 1.60
C PHE A 96 10.02 11.54 2.82
N GLY A 97 10.32 12.02 4.04
CA GLY A 97 9.80 11.42 5.27
C GLY A 97 8.28 11.43 5.38
N VAL A 98 7.62 12.54 4.99
CA VAL A 98 6.16 12.61 4.94
C VAL A 98 5.60 11.60 3.93
N ILE A 99 6.20 11.46 2.74
CA ILE A 99 5.75 10.46 1.76
C ILE A 99 5.97 9.04 2.28
N VAL A 100 7.08 8.75 2.96
CA VAL A 100 7.33 7.44 3.60
C VAL A 100 6.31 7.16 4.70
N ALA A 101 5.97 8.16 5.54
CA ALA A 101 4.95 8.00 6.56
C ALA A 101 3.57 7.68 5.94
N LEU A 102 3.18 8.41 4.89
CA LEU A 102 1.95 8.15 4.15
C LEU A 102 1.95 6.76 3.50
N LEU A 103 3.09 6.30 2.98
CA LEU A 103 3.23 4.96 2.41
C LEU A 103 3.05 3.88 3.49
N ILE A 104 3.69 4.03 4.66
CA ILE A 104 3.55 3.12 5.80
C ILE A 104 2.09 3.06 6.26
N MET A 105 1.46 4.22 6.46
CA MET A 105 0.06 4.33 6.89
C MET A 105 -0.93 3.79 5.85
N SER A 106 -0.60 3.88 4.57
CA SER A 106 -1.46 3.35 3.50
C SER A 106 -1.36 1.84 3.43
N HIS A 107 -0.14 1.29 3.42
CA HIS A 107 0.07 -0.16 3.35
C HIS A 107 1.50 -0.55 3.76
N VAL A 108 1.65 -1.11 4.96
CA VAL A 108 2.94 -1.57 5.50
C VAL A 108 3.61 -2.58 4.56
N PHE A 109 2.84 -3.46 3.92
CA PHE A 109 3.42 -4.48 3.03
C PHE A 109 3.91 -3.95 1.67
N VAL A 110 3.58 -2.70 1.30
CA VAL A 110 4.25 -2.00 0.19
C VAL A 110 5.42 -1.17 0.72
N ALA A 111 5.28 -0.56 1.89
CA ALA A 111 6.35 0.23 2.51
C ALA A 111 7.59 -0.61 2.86
N PHE A 112 7.41 -1.88 3.28
CA PHE A 112 8.54 -2.75 3.62
C PHE A 112 9.42 -3.08 2.41
N PRO A 113 8.92 -3.61 1.28
CA PRO A 113 9.71 -3.76 0.05
C PRO A 113 10.36 -2.47 -0.43
N PHE A 114 9.69 -1.32 -0.26
CA PHE A 114 10.22 -0.03 -0.67
C PHE A 114 11.58 0.27 -0.02
N ILE A 115 11.88 -0.28 1.17
CA ILE A 115 13.21 -0.14 1.80
C ILE A 115 14.32 -0.70 0.90
N PHE A 116 14.12 -1.88 0.30
CA PHE A 116 15.09 -2.50 -0.61
C PHE A 116 15.25 -1.68 -1.89
N PHE A 117 14.15 -1.21 -2.47
CA PHE A 117 14.20 -0.35 -3.65
C PHE A 117 14.86 1.01 -3.35
N CYS A 118 14.58 1.59 -2.18
CA CYS A 118 15.27 2.80 -1.73
C CYS A 118 16.78 2.56 -1.59
N ALA A 119 17.19 1.42 -1.04
CA ALA A 119 18.60 1.05 -0.93
C ALA A 119 19.26 0.91 -2.32
N ILE A 120 18.66 0.15 -3.25
CA ILE A 120 19.15 0.00 -4.62
C ILE A 120 19.29 1.36 -5.30
N TYR A 121 18.26 2.21 -5.19
CA TYR A 121 18.27 3.55 -5.77
C TYR A 121 19.38 4.43 -5.17
N VAL A 122 19.54 4.45 -3.85
CA VAL A 122 20.55 5.28 -3.16
C VAL A 122 21.97 4.80 -3.48
N LEU A 123 22.21 3.49 -3.47
CA LEU A 123 23.50 2.91 -3.83
C LEU A 123 23.87 3.24 -5.28
N GLY A 124 22.94 3.02 -6.22
CA GLY A 124 23.13 3.32 -7.63
C GLY A 124 23.29 4.82 -7.92
N SER A 125 22.50 5.67 -7.26
CA SER A 125 22.59 7.12 -7.43
C SER A 125 23.85 7.75 -6.82
N SER A 126 24.43 7.12 -5.79
CA SER A 126 25.64 7.62 -5.13
C SER A 126 26.87 7.66 -6.04
N PHE A 127 26.90 6.88 -7.13
CA PHE A 127 27.99 6.90 -8.12
C PHE A 127 28.07 8.20 -8.92
N TYR A 128 26.98 8.98 -8.99
CA TYR A 128 26.93 10.20 -9.79
C TYR A 128 26.43 11.44 -9.02
N VAL A 129 26.34 11.36 -7.70
CA VAL A 129 26.04 12.48 -6.80
C VAL A 129 27.34 13.05 -6.21
N SER A 130 27.59 14.35 -6.40
CA SER A 130 28.82 14.99 -5.92
C SER A 130 28.98 14.96 -4.40
N LYS A 131 27.89 15.19 -3.64
CA LYS A 131 27.90 15.21 -2.15
C LYS A 131 27.28 13.95 -1.57
N ARG A 132 27.83 12.78 -1.92
CA ARG A 132 27.27 11.45 -1.60
C ARG A 132 26.93 11.25 -0.12
N PHE A 133 27.85 11.60 0.79
CA PHE A 133 27.64 11.41 2.24
C PHE A 133 26.44 12.24 2.73
N LYS A 134 26.39 13.51 2.36
CA LYS A 134 25.26 14.39 2.69
C LYS A 134 23.95 13.86 2.10
N TYR A 135 23.96 13.36 0.87
CA TYR A 135 22.77 12.78 0.26
C TYR A 135 22.25 11.56 1.04
N VAL A 136 23.12 10.58 1.32
CA VAL A 136 22.77 9.36 2.07
C VAL A 136 22.24 9.70 3.47
N VAL A 137 22.90 10.61 4.19
CA VAL A 137 22.45 11.04 5.53
C VAL A 137 21.05 11.66 5.46
N TYR A 138 20.77 12.52 4.49
CA TYR A 138 19.46 13.17 4.38
C TYR A 138 18.35 12.20 3.94
N VAL A 139 18.67 11.17 3.15
CA VAL A 139 17.72 10.08 2.86
C VAL A 139 17.45 9.28 4.13
N ALA A 140 18.48 8.90 4.89
CA ALA A 140 18.33 8.15 6.14
C ALA A 140 17.51 8.94 7.18
N LEU A 141 17.81 10.23 7.37
CA LEU A 141 17.05 11.11 8.27
C LEU A 141 15.60 11.28 7.82
N GLY A 142 15.35 11.40 6.52
CA GLY A 142 13.99 11.46 5.97
C GLY A 142 13.23 10.14 6.18
N GLY A 143 13.87 8.99 5.93
CA GLY A 143 13.28 7.68 6.18
C GLY A 143 12.96 7.44 7.67
N LEU A 144 13.89 7.80 8.57
CA LEU A 144 13.69 7.76 10.01
C LEU A 144 12.52 8.65 10.43
N LEU A 145 12.47 9.89 9.92
CA LEU A 145 11.35 10.79 10.17
C LEU A 145 10.02 10.16 9.72
N GLY A 146 9.98 9.50 8.57
CA GLY A 146 8.78 8.82 8.09
C GLY A 146 8.33 7.69 9.02
N ALA A 147 9.27 6.90 9.55
CA ALA A 147 8.98 5.87 10.54
C ALA A 147 8.46 6.47 11.86
N LEU A 148 9.02 7.59 12.32
CA LEU A 148 8.59 8.26 13.56
C LEU A 148 7.22 8.94 13.42
N LEU A 149 6.96 9.60 12.29
CA LEU A 149 5.67 10.23 11.96
C LEU A 149 4.52 9.22 11.92
N SER A 150 4.80 7.98 11.52
CA SER A 150 3.82 6.89 11.41
C SER A 150 3.87 5.89 12.59
N ALA A 151 4.65 6.19 13.64
CA ALA A 151 4.86 5.29 14.78
C ALA A 151 3.56 4.89 15.48
N PHE A 152 2.61 5.81 15.64
CA PHE A 152 1.28 5.53 16.22
C PHE A 152 0.53 4.38 15.53
N TYR A 153 0.85 4.10 14.26
CA TYR A 153 0.21 3.05 13.46
C TYR A 153 1.03 1.76 13.44
N TRP A 154 2.28 1.81 12.97
CA TRP A 154 3.04 0.57 12.72
C TRP A 154 3.62 -0.03 14.01
N LEU A 155 3.98 0.78 15.01
CA LEU A 155 4.63 0.30 16.23
C LEU A 155 3.70 -0.58 17.09
N PRO A 156 2.47 -0.15 17.45
CA PRO A 156 1.55 -1.02 18.18
C PRO A 156 1.12 -2.22 17.33
N SER A 157 0.91 -2.04 16.02
CA SER A 157 0.63 -3.14 15.09
C SER A 157 1.69 -4.25 15.16
N MET A 158 2.97 -3.89 15.23
CA MET A 158 4.06 -4.87 15.28
C MET A 158 4.24 -5.51 16.66
N LEU A 159 4.13 -4.74 17.74
CA LEU A 159 4.42 -5.23 19.10
C LEU A 159 3.23 -5.91 19.77
N GLU A 160 2.00 -5.53 19.41
CA GLU A 160 0.77 -6.05 20.02
C GLU A 160 0.15 -7.20 19.22
N ARG A 161 0.63 -7.50 17.99
CA ARG A 161 0.13 -8.66 17.21
C ARG A 161 0.26 -9.99 17.93
N LYS A 162 1.19 -10.11 18.89
CA LYS A 162 1.36 -11.30 19.74
C LYS A 162 0.11 -11.66 20.55
N PHE A 163 -0.81 -10.71 20.73
CA PHE A 163 -2.09 -10.91 21.41
C PHE A 163 -3.19 -11.41 20.47
N THR A 164 -2.95 -11.48 19.16
CA THR A 164 -3.92 -11.91 18.15
C THR A 164 -3.51 -13.22 17.46
N LEU A 165 -4.28 -13.66 16.48
CA LEU A 165 -4.02 -14.84 15.66
C LEU A 165 -3.14 -14.55 14.43
N VAL A 166 -2.72 -13.29 14.24
CA VAL A 166 -1.98 -12.81 13.05
C VAL A 166 -0.79 -13.72 12.70
N ASP A 167 0.09 -14.01 13.65
CA ASP A 167 1.30 -14.82 13.40
C ASP A 167 0.95 -16.27 12.98
N SER A 168 -0.18 -16.81 13.45
CA SER A 168 -0.62 -18.17 13.10
C SER A 168 -1.34 -18.27 11.76
N ILE A 169 -1.93 -17.18 11.27
CA ILE A 169 -2.75 -17.15 10.05
C ILE A 169 -1.98 -16.57 8.87
N LEU A 170 -1.27 -15.44 9.05
CA LEU A 170 -0.71 -14.69 7.92
C LEU A 170 0.58 -15.29 7.33
N THR A 171 1.13 -16.37 7.88
CA THR A 171 2.38 -16.98 7.40
C THR A 171 2.23 -18.46 7.05
N LYS A 172 1.01 -19.01 7.13
CA LYS A 172 0.73 -20.44 7.00
C LYS A 172 -0.45 -20.68 6.05
N GLU A 173 -0.71 -21.95 5.75
CA GLU A 173 -1.83 -22.37 4.90
C GLU A 173 -1.80 -21.63 3.54
N LEU A 174 -2.95 -21.17 3.04
CA LEU A 174 -3.07 -20.40 1.79
C LEU A 174 -2.45 -19.00 1.84
N ALA A 175 -1.87 -18.57 2.96
CA ALA A 175 -1.12 -17.33 3.06
C ALA A 175 0.40 -17.55 2.94
N SER A 176 0.86 -18.79 2.80
CA SER A 176 2.29 -19.09 2.63
C SER A 176 2.82 -18.56 1.31
N TYR A 177 3.86 -17.74 1.37
CA TYR A 177 4.51 -17.15 0.19
C TYR A 177 4.98 -18.19 -0.83
N SER A 178 5.37 -19.37 -0.37
CA SER A 178 5.92 -20.45 -1.20
C SER A 178 4.93 -20.96 -2.25
N ILE A 179 3.63 -20.75 -2.04
CA ILE A 179 2.55 -21.17 -2.94
C ILE A 179 2.40 -20.19 -4.11
N HIS A 180 2.75 -18.91 -3.91
CA HIS A 180 2.30 -17.79 -4.75
C HIS A 180 3.39 -17.20 -5.66
N PHE A 181 4.43 -17.97 -5.96
CA PHE A 181 5.45 -17.55 -6.92
C PHE A 181 4.89 -17.54 -8.34
N ILE A 182 5.26 -16.52 -9.11
CA ILE A 182 4.90 -16.37 -10.51
C ILE A 182 5.86 -17.19 -11.38
N GLN A 183 5.31 -17.95 -12.33
CA GLN A 183 6.11 -18.52 -13.42
C GLN A 183 6.46 -17.43 -14.45
N PRO A 184 7.71 -17.36 -14.95
CA PRO A 184 8.11 -16.30 -15.89
C PRO A 184 7.22 -16.14 -17.13
N SER A 185 6.62 -17.23 -17.61
CA SER A 185 5.66 -17.20 -18.73
C SER A 185 4.40 -16.38 -18.43
N GLN A 186 3.92 -16.37 -17.17
CA GLN A 186 2.74 -15.62 -16.74
C GLN A 186 2.93 -14.10 -16.80
N LEU A 187 4.19 -13.61 -16.72
CA LEU A 187 4.54 -12.21 -16.88
C LEU A 187 4.34 -11.73 -18.33
N TRP A 188 4.50 -12.64 -19.31
CA TRP A 188 4.20 -12.37 -20.72
C TRP A 188 2.72 -12.55 -21.02
N PHE A 189 2.15 -13.68 -20.60
CA PHE A 189 0.74 -13.99 -20.77
C PHE A 189 0.22 -14.83 -19.60
N SER A 190 -0.83 -14.35 -18.96
CA SER A 190 -1.62 -15.10 -17.97
C SER A 190 -3.08 -14.81 -18.24
N GLN A 191 -3.91 -15.85 -18.13
CA GLN A 191 -5.34 -15.73 -18.37
C GLN A 191 -5.94 -14.72 -17.39
N TRP A 192 -6.83 -13.86 -17.89
CA TRP A 192 -7.59 -12.97 -17.04
C TRP A 192 -8.70 -13.74 -16.33
N GLY A 193 -8.85 -13.51 -15.03
CA GLY A 193 -9.88 -14.11 -14.20
C GLY A 193 -10.12 -13.27 -12.94
N TYR A 194 -11.10 -13.70 -12.13
CA TYR A 194 -11.51 -13.03 -10.90
C TYR A 194 -11.28 -13.89 -9.64
N GLY A 195 -10.44 -14.94 -9.75
CA GLY A 195 -10.08 -15.82 -8.64
C GLY A 195 -8.83 -15.37 -7.87
N GLY A 196 -8.35 -16.25 -6.98
CA GLY A 196 -7.14 -16.02 -6.19
C GLY A 196 -5.86 -16.52 -6.87
N SER A 197 -4.72 -16.32 -6.23
CA SER A 197 -3.46 -16.96 -6.62
C SER A 197 -3.36 -18.36 -6.00
N GLY A 198 -2.72 -19.30 -6.70
CA GLY A 198 -2.55 -20.68 -6.30
C GLY A 198 -1.17 -21.22 -6.67
N LEU A 199 -0.96 -22.53 -6.43
CA LEU A 199 0.31 -23.17 -6.74
C LEU A 199 0.50 -23.32 -8.25
N GLY A 200 1.67 -22.93 -8.75
CA GLY A 200 2.06 -23.15 -10.14
C GLY A 200 1.25 -22.29 -11.12
N LEU A 201 0.52 -22.92 -12.04
CA LEU A 201 -0.29 -22.24 -13.06
C LEU A 201 -1.80 -22.26 -12.75
N THR A 202 -2.17 -22.59 -11.51
CA THR A 202 -3.58 -22.71 -11.08
C THR A 202 -4.20 -21.37 -10.67
N ASP A 203 -3.50 -20.25 -10.92
CA ASP A 203 -3.98 -18.92 -10.55
C ASP A 203 -5.27 -18.53 -11.29
N GLY A 204 -6.23 -18.03 -10.52
CA GLY A 204 -7.47 -17.44 -11.02
C GLY A 204 -7.36 -15.95 -11.36
N MET A 205 -6.18 -15.35 -11.26
CA MET A 205 -5.91 -13.94 -11.60
C MET A 205 -4.68 -13.79 -12.47
N SER A 206 -4.61 -12.66 -13.18
CA SER A 206 -3.52 -12.38 -14.13
C SER A 206 -2.33 -11.67 -13.48
N PHE A 207 -1.13 -12.00 -13.93
CA PHE A 207 0.15 -11.39 -13.55
C PHE A 207 0.91 -10.78 -14.74
N GLN A 208 0.28 -10.73 -15.92
CA GLN A 208 0.91 -10.23 -17.13
C GLN A 208 1.33 -8.76 -16.94
N LEU A 209 2.47 -8.35 -17.50
CA LEU A 209 2.97 -6.96 -17.39
C LEU A 209 2.34 -6.03 -18.44
N GLY A 210 1.79 -6.61 -19.51
CA GLY A 210 1.29 -5.87 -20.67
C GLY A 210 2.32 -5.78 -21.80
N LYS A 211 1.92 -6.25 -22.99
CA LYS A 211 2.76 -6.27 -24.20
C LYS A 211 3.28 -4.89 -24.62
N ILE A 212 2.50 -3.81 -24.47
CA ILE A 212 2.96 -2.45 -24.82
C ILE A 212 4.07 -2.01 -23.86
N GLN A 213 3.89 -2.21 -22.55
CA GLN A 213 4.88 -1.89 -21.53
C GLN A 213 6.17 -2.69 -21.75
N ILE A 214 6.07 -4.00 -21.99
CA ILE A 214 7.23 -4.85 -22.31
C ILE A 214 7.94 -4.37 -23.58
N GLY A 215 7.19 -4.16 -24.67
CA GLY A 215 7.74 -3.75 -25.96
C GLY A 215 8.49 -2.42 -25.87
N LEU A 216 7.94 -1.43 -25.17
CA LEU A 216 8.59 -0.14 -24.98
C LEU A 216 9.82 -0.22 -24.06
N ALA A 217 9.79 -1.05 -23.01
CA ALA A 217 10.97 -1.27 -22.15
C ALA A 217 12.11 -2.02 -22.86
N VAL A 218 11.77 -2.98 -23.74
CA VAL A 218 12.77 -3.64 -24.60
C VAL A 218 13.32 -2.67 -25.63
N LEU A 219 12.45 -1.87 -26.27
CA LEU A 219 12.86 -0.83 -27.22
C LEU A 219 13.79 0.20 -26.55
N SER A 220 13.49 0.63 -25.33
CA SER A 220 14.36 1.56 -24.59
C SER A 220 15.74 0.95 -24.35
N LEU A 221 15.82 -0.36 -24.03
CA LEU A 221 17.09 -1.05 -23.83
C LEU A 221 17.90 -1.16 -25.13
N ILE A 222 17.26 -1.51 -26.25
CA ILE A 222 17.93 -1.60 -27.56
C ILE A 222 18.49 -0.23 -27.97
N LEU A 223 17.68 0.82 -27.87
CA LEU A 223 18.11 2.17 -28.22
C LEU A 223 19.19 2.70 -27.27
N PHE A 224 19.11 2.38 -25.98
CA PHE A 224 20.14 2.69 -25.00
C PHE A 224 21.49 2.07 -25.38
N LEU A 225 21.52 0.77 -25.68
CA LEU A 225 22.74 0.07 -26.09
C LEU A 225 23.30 0.67 -27.38
N PHE A 226 22.45 0.96 -28.37
CA PHE A 226 22.86 1.64 -29.59
C PHE A 226 23.50 3.01 -29.32
N LEU A 227 22.88 3.84 -28.48
CA LEU A 227 23.37 5.18 -28.14
C LEU A 227 24.67 5.15 -27.30
N ILE A 228 24.83 4.15 -26.43
CA ILE A 228 26.10 3.89 -25.72
C ILE A 228 27.21 3.54 -26.70
N LEU A 229 26.96 2.62 -27.63
CA LEU A 229 27.95 2.23 -28.64
C LEU A 229 28.35 3.41 -29.54
N LYS A 230 27.43 4.35 -29.78
CA LYS A 230 27.70 5.61 -30.49
C LYS A 230 28.32 6.70 -29.60
N LYS A 231 28.61 6.42 -28.33
CA LYS A 231 29.15 7.36 -27.33
C LYS A 231 28.31 8.65 -27.23
N LYS A 232 26.99 8.53 -27.34
CA LYS A 232 26.03 9.66 -27.29
C LYS A 232 25.46 9.91 -25.90
N ILE A 233 25.63 8.97 -24.98
CA ILE A 233 25.11 9.05 -23.62
C ILE A 233 26.26 9.25 -22.64
N ASP A 234 26.11 10.23 -21.73
CA ASP A 234 27.03 10.46 -20.62
C ASP A 234 26.96 9.32 -19.59
N THR A 235 28.08 9.00 -18.96
CA THR A 235 28.20 7.91 -17.97
C THR A 235 27.21 8.06 -16.82
N LYS A 236 26.96 9.27 -16.31
CA LYS A 236 26.02 9.46 -15.18
C LYS A 236 24.59 9.13 -15.58
N TYR A 237 24.23 9.53 -16.80
CA TYR A 237 22.92 9.23 -17.36
C TYR A 237 22.78 7.72 -17.63
N ALA A 238 23.83 7.06 -18.13
CA ALA A 238 23.84 5.61 -18.31
C ALA A 238 23.68 4.83 -16.99
N ILE A 239 24.39 5.23 -15.93
CA ILE A 239 24.23 4.62 -14.61
C ILE A 239 22.79 4.79 -14.11
N ARG A 240 22.20 5.98 -14.27
CA ARG A 240 20.81 6.21 -13.87
C ARG A 240 19.82 5.29 -14.58
N TYR A 241 19.93 5.14 -15.89
CA TYR A 241 19.10 4.20 -16.65
C TYR A 241 19.31 2.76 -16.17
N ALA A 242 20.57 2.34 -15.97
CA ALA A 242 20.91 1.02 -15.46
C ALA A 242 20.32 0.75 -14.07
N VAL A 243 20.24 1.75 -13.19
CA VAL A 243 19.58 1.62 -11.89
C VAL A 243 18.09 1.29 -12.05
N TYR A 244 17.35 1.97 -12.92
CA TYR A 244 15.94 1.63 -13.15
C TYR A 244 15.74 0.25 -13.78
N VAL A 245 16.63 -0.16 -14.67
CA VAL A 245 16.65 -1.54 -15.21
C VAL A 245 16.90 -2.53 -14.07
N ALA A 246 17.89 -2.31 -13.21
CA ALA A 246 18.17 -3.17 -12.06
C ALA A 246 16.98 -3.25 -11.10
N MET A 247 16.27 -2.14 -10.88
CA MET A 247 15.07 -2.13 -10.05
C MET A 247 13.92 -2.92 -10.69
N LEU A 248 13.69 -2.79 -12.00
CA LEU A 248 12.71 -3.63 -12.70
C LEU A 248 13.09 -5.12 -12.59
N LEU A 249 14.33 -5.47 -12.88
CA LEU A 249 14.80 -6.86 -12.82
C LEU A 249 14.71 -7.44 -11.41
N PHE A 250 15.12 -6.69 -10.39
CA PHE A 250 14.97 -7.09 -9.00
C PHE A 250 13.50 -7.31 -8.64
N SER A 251 12.62 -6.40 -9.08
CA SER A 251 11.19 -6.52 -8.87
C SER A 251 10.61 -7.79 -9.48
N LEU A 252 10.96 -8.11 -10.72
CA LEU A 252 10.49 -9.31 -11.40
C LEU A 252 11.09 -10.57 -10.78
N PHE A 253 12.38 -10.56 -10.46
CA PHE A 253 13.06 -11.66 -9.78
C PHE A 253 12.37 -12.04 -8.46
N MET A 254 12.03 -11.06 -7.63
CA MET A 254 11.34 -11.26 -6.35
C MET A 254 9.93 -11.84 -6.48
N THR A 255 9.30 -11.78 -7.66
CA THR A 255 8.02 -12.45 -7.91
C THR A 255 8.16 -13.94 -8.22
N THR A 256 9.35 -14.40 -8.58
CA THR A 256 9.59 -15.76 -9.08
C THR A 256 10.21 -16.67 -8.02
N GLU A 257 10.05 -17.98 -8.20
CA GLU A 257 10.60 -19.00 -7.29
C GLU A 257 12.13 -18.92 -7.15
N TYR A 258 12.83 -18.37 -8.15
CA TYR A 258 14.29 -18.16 -8.09
C TYR A 258 14.72 -17.25 -6.92
N SER A 259 13.81 -16.40 -6.41
CA SER A 259 14.06 -15.56 -5.26
C SER A 259 13.86 -16.25 -3.91
N ARG A 260 13.46 -17.53 -3.89
CA ARG A 260 13.13 -18.28 -2.65
C ARG A 260 14.22 -18.18 -1.58
N ILE A 261 15.50 -18.23 -1.97
CA ILE A 261 16.63 -18.09 -1.06
C ILE A 261 16.54 -16.80 -0.21
N ILE A 262 16.06 -15.70 -0.80
CA ILE A 262 15.86 -14.42 -0.09
C ILE A 262 14.64 -14.48 0.83
N TRP A 263 13.55 -15.10 0.40
CA TRP A 263 12.34 -15.27 1.20
C TRP A 263 12.53 -16.17 2.42
N ASP A 264 13.35 -17.21 2.28
CA ASP A 264 13.74 -18.09 3.39
C ASP A 264 14.68 -17.38 4.36
N ALA A 265 15.64 -16.59 3.84
CA ALA A 265 16.61 -15.87 4.68
C ALA A 265 15.99 -14.69 5.46
N ILE A 266 15.01 -13.99 4.90
CA ILE A 266 14.42 -12.79 5.49
C ILE A 266 13.01 -13.11 6.01
N GLN A 267 12.92 -13.66 7.22
CA GLN A 267 11.63 -14.03 7.84
C GLN A 267 10.55 -12.93 7.82
N PRO A 268 10.86 -11.63 8.06
CA PRO A 268 9.84 -10.57 7.95
C PRO A 268 9.20 -10.46 6.56
N LEU A 269 9.90 -10.89 5.50
CA LEU A 269 9.38 -10.87 4.13
C LEU A 269 8.19 -11.82 3.97
N GLN A 270 8.15 -12.92 4.73
CA GLN A 270 7.09 -13.93 4.63
C GLN A 270 5.71 -13.39 5.00
N TYR A 271 5.62 -12.35 5.83
CA TYR A 271 4.36 -11.65 6.14
C TYR A 271 3.76 -10.90 4.94
N LEU A 272 4.51 -10.74 3.83
CA LEU A 272 3.96 -10.20 2.60
C LEU A 272 3.03 -11.20 1.93
N GLN A 273 3.10 -12.49 2.28
CA GLN A 273 2.27 -13.61 1.80
C GLN A 273 2.37 -13.93 0.31
N PHE A 274 2.65 -12.93 -0.52
CA PHE A 274 2.39 -12.97 -1.94
C PHE A 274 3.55 -12.31 -2.68
N PRO A 275 4.49 -13.10 -3.22
CA PRO A 275 5.64 -12.59 -3.99
C PRO A 275 5.24 -11.70 -5.17
N TRP A 276 4.09 -11.97 -5.79
CA TRP A 276 3.55 -11.13 -6.86
C TRP A 276 3.23 -9.69 -6.44
N ARG A 277 3.21 -9.33 -5.13
CA ARG A 277 3.10 -7.91 -4.69
C ARG A 277 4.24 -7.05 -5.20
N PHE A 278 5.37 -7.65 -5.56
CA PHE A 278 6.46 -6.93 -6.23
C PHE A 278 6.05 -6.39 -7.62
N LEU A 279 4.95 -6.85 -8.24
CA LEU A 279 4.39 -6.22 -9.45
C LEU A 279 4.01 -4.75 -9.23
N THR A 280 3.71 -4.35 -7.99
CA THR A 280 3.53 -2.95 -7.58
C THR A 280 4.72 -2.07 -8.00
N PHE A 281 5.95 -2.57 -7.83
CA PHE A 281 7.17 -1.86 -8.19
C PHE A 281 7.50 -2.02 -9.68
N ALA A 282 7.29 -3.21 -10.23
CA ALA A 282 7.50 -3.48 -11.65
C ALA A 282 6.70 -2.50 -12.52
N GLY A 283 5.44 -2.21 -12.15
CA GLY A 283 4.58 -1.25 -12.86
C GLY A 283 5.18 0.16 -12.98
N ILE A 284 5.91 0.62 -11.96
CA ILE A 284 6.58 1.94 -11.98
C ILE A 284 7.77 1.90 -12.94
N PHE A 285 8.66 0.93 -12.76
CA PHE A 285 9.92 0.89 -13.51
C PHE A 285 9.71 0.54 -14.97
N ILE A 286 8.81 -0.38 -15.29
CA ILE A 286 8.49 -0.70 -16.69
C ILE A 286 7.86 0.50 -17.40
N SER A 287 7.04 1.29 -16.70
CA SER A 287 6.44 2.51 -17.26
C SER A 287 7.47 3.62 -17.45
N LEU A 288 8.42 3.80 -16.52
CA LEU A 288 9.54 4.73 -16.67
C LEU A 288 10.45 4.35 -17.84
N LEU A 289 10.83 3.07 -17.96
CA LEU A 289 11.63 2.57 -19.06
C LEU A 289 10.89 2.71 -20.40
N GLY A 290 9.58 2.47 -20.40
CA GLY A 290 8.73 2.77 -21.55
C GLY A 290 8.79 4.24 -21.97
N GLY A 291 8.84 5.18 -21.02
CA GLY A 291 9.10 6.59 -21.31
C GLY A 291 10.50 6.86 -21.89
N TYR A 292 11.54 6.25 -21.33
CA TYR A 292 12.91 6.37 -21.85
C TYR A 292 13.04 6.00 -23.34
N SER A 293 12.21 5.07 -23.84
CA SER A 293 12.19 4.75 -25.27
C SER A 293 11.98 5.99 -26.15
N PHE A 294 11.11 6.91 -25.76
CA PHE A 294 10.83 8.15 -26.50
C PHE A 294 11.97 9.15 -26.44
N GLU A 295 12.62 9.27 -25.28
CA GLU A 295 13.81 10.11 -25.12
C GLU A 295 14.95 9.61 -26.02
N TYR A 296 15.14 8.30 -26.10
CA TYR A 296 16.15 7.73 -26.98
C TYR A 296 15.79 7.79 -28.46
N ILE A 297 14.51 7.63 -28.84
CA ILE A 297 14.07 7.90 -30.21
C ILE A 297 14.41 9.34 -30.59
N HIS A 298 14.11 10.29 -29.72
CA HIS A 298 14.42 11.70 -29.94
C HIS A 298 15.92 11.92 -30.14
N GLU A 299 16.76 11.33 -29.27
CA GLU A 299 18.22 11.45 -29.37
C GLU A 299 18.76 10.85 -30.68
N VAL A 300 18.27 9.68 -31.09
CA VAL A 300 18.64 9.02 -32.37
C VAL A 300 18.25 9.89 -33.57
N LEU A 301 17.01 10.40 -33.60
CA LEU A 301 16.53 11.29 -34.68
C LEU A 301 17.35 12.58 -34.77
N SER A 302 17.75 13.14 -33.63
CA SER A 302 18.58 14.34 -33.58
C SER A 302 20.02 14.07 -34.05
N SER A 303 20.55 12.88 -33.79
CA SER A 303 21.91 12.48 -34.14
C SER A 303 22.09 12.19 -35.64
N SER A 304 21.08 11.65 -36.33
CA SER A 304 21.15 11.33 -37.76
C SER A 304 21.18 12.56 -38.67
N ARG A 305 20.70 13.72 -38.22
CA ARG A 305 20.63 14.96 -39.02
C ARG A 305 21.87 15.85 -38.96
N LYS A 306 22.85 15.57 -38.08
CA LYS A 306 24.12 16.33 -37.99
C LYS A 306 25.17 15.99 -39.06
N ARG A 307 24.92 15.01 -39.94
CA ARG A 307 25.76 14.73 -41.12
C ARG A 307 25.14 15.42 -42.33
N GLY A 308 25.85 16.41 -42.90
CA GLY A 308 25.35 17.34 -43.91
C GLY A 308 24.71 16.69 -45.13
N SER A 309 23.40 16.49 -45.08
CA SER A 309 22.58 16.14 -46.23
C SER A 309 21.51 17.21 -46.41
N ARG A 310 21.64 17.97 -47.50
CA ARG A 310 20.54 18.76 -48.06
C ARG A 310 19.44 17.77 -48.46
N ASN A 311 18.46 17.56 -47.59
CA ASN A 311 17.24 16.87 -47.98
C ASN A 311 16.34 17.88 -48.72
N PRO A 312 15.82 17.57 -49.92
CA PRO A 312 15.07 18.53 -50.75
C PRO A 312 13.63 18.79 -50.26
N ILE A 313 13.22 18.27 -49.11
CA ILE A 313 11.87 18.43 -48.55
C ILE A 313 11.96 19.35 -47.33
N ASN A 314 12.02 20.65 -47.60
CA ASN A 314 12.41 21.68 -46.64
C ASN A 314 11.22 22.58 -46.22
N TRP A 315 10.15 21.99 -45.67
CA TRP A 315 8.96 22.74 -45.21
C TRP A 315 8.67 22.62 -43.71
N ILE A 316 9.55 22.00 -42.91
CA ILE A 316 9.36 21.90 -41.45
C ILE A 316 10.62 22.40 -40.73
N PRO A 317 10.52 23.45 -39.87
CA PRO A 317 11.66 23.96 -39.11
C PRO A 317 12.34 22.88 -38.23
N ASP A 318 13.67 22.89 -38.20
CA ASP A 318 14.56 21.77 -37.83
C ASP A 318 14.42 21.20 -36.41
N ARG A 319 14.00 21.98 -35.41
CA ARG A 319 13.69 21.48 -34.05
C ARG A 319 12.22 21.08 -33.88
N VAL A 320 11.34 21.72 -34.64
CA VAL A 320 9.89 21.50 -34.55
C VAL A 320 9.50 20.12 -35.11
N GLY A 321 10.28 19.57 -36.04
CA GLY A 321 10.01 18.27 -36.65
C GLY A 321 10.12 17.08 -35.67
N ASN A 322 11.21 17.00 -34.90
CA ASN A 322 11.42 15.84 -33.99
C ASN A 322 10.45 15.85 -32.82
N ASP A 323 10.18 17.03 -32.24
CA ASP A 323 9.20 17.17 -31.16
C ASP A 323 7.78 16.80 -31.63
N ARG A 324 7.41 17.15 -32.87
CA ARG A 324 6.13 16.71 -33.48
C ARG A 324 6.06 15.19 -33.67
N VAL A 325 7.15 14.55 -34.10
CA VAL A 325 7.22 13.08 -34.21
C VAL A 325 7.04 12.43 -32.85
N ILE A 326 7.76 12.89 -31.82
CA ILE A 326 7.62 12.38 -30.45
C ILE A 326 6.19 12.60 -29.93
N MET A 327 5.59 13.76 -30.20
CA MET A 327 4.22 14.03 -29.83
C MET A 327 3.22 13.09 -30.51
N PHE A 328 3.39 12.85 -31.80
CA PHE A 328 2.54 11.92 -32.57
C PHE A 328 2.69 10.47 -32.08
N LEU A 329 3.92 9.98 -31.92
CA LEU A 329 4.18 8.65 -31.36
C LEU A 329 3.62 8.52 -29.94
N SER A 330 3.72 9.57 -29.13
CA SER A 330 3.19 9.58 -27.76
C SER A 330 1.66 9.47 -27.78
N LEU A 331 1.00 10.21 -28.68
CA LEU A 331 -0.46 10.12 -28.85
C LEU A 331 -0.90 8.71 -29.29
N ILE A 332 -0.16 8.08 -30.20
CA ILE A 332 -0.41 6.70 -30.62
C ILE A 332 -0.29 5.74 -29.44
N VAL A 333 0.80 5.83 -28.67
CA VAL A 333 1.02 4.93 -27.54
C VAL A 333 0.01 5.16 -26.43
N ILE A 334 -0.32 6.41 -26.11
CA ILE A 334 -1.36 6.74 -25.12
C ILE A 334 -2.69 6.13 -25.55
N THR A 335 -3.12 6.39 -26.78
CA THR A 335 -4.40 5.90 -27.31
C THR A 335 -4.42 4.39 -27.40
N GLY A 336 -3.37 3.77 -27.94
CA GLY A 336 -3.23 2.32 -28.04
C GLY A 336 -3.22 1.62 -26.68
N THR A 337 -2.57 2.21 -25.67
CA THR A 337 -2.56 1.70 -24.29
C THR A 337 -3.96 1.72 -23.69
N ILE A 338 -4.67 2.84 -23.80
CA ILE A 338 -6.04 2.98 -23.29
C ILE A 338 -6.96 1.95 -23.97
N LEU A 339 -6.97 1.91 -25.30
CA LEU A 339 -7.84 1.02 -26.06
C LEU A 339 -7.56 -0.46 -25.78
N GLN A 340 -6.29 -0.84 -25.65
CA GLN A 340 -5.89 -2.22 -25.43
C GLN A 340 -6.22 -2.72 -24.01
N TYR A 341 -6.00 -1.88 -22.99
CA TYR A 341 -6.07 -2.31 -21.59
C TYR A 341 -7.37 -1.94 -20.87
N GLN A 342 -8.17 -0.98 -21.35
CA GLN A 342 -9.43 -0.58 -20.70
C GLN A 342 -10.38 -1.76 -20.41
N LYS A 343 -10.35 -2.80 -21.25
CA LYS A 343 -11.19 -4.00 -21.10
C LYS A 343 -10.97 -4.78 -19.79
N TYR A 344 -9.83 -4.57 -19.13
CA TYR A 344 -9.49 -5.17 -17.84
C TYR A 344 -10.03 -4.37 -16.64
N PHE A 345 -10.38 -3.10 -16.82
CA PHE A 345 -10.85 -2.19 -15.76
C PHE A 345 -12.36 -2.32 -15.54
N LYS A 346 -12.84 -3.55 -15.33
CA LYS A 346 -14.25 -3.85 -15.07
C LYS A 346 -14.39 -4.93 -14.00
N PRO A 347 -15.44 -4.89 -13.17
CA PRO A 347 -15.71 -5.96 -12.21
C PRO A 347 -16.20 -7.22 -12.91
N GLU A 348 -16.17 -8.35 -12.21
CA GLU A 348 -16.79 -9.60 -12.67
C GLU A 348 -18.29 -9.42 -12.86
N ASN A 349 -18.95 -8.87 -11.84
CA ASN A 349 -20.39 -8.66 -11.78
C ASN A 349 -20.71 -7.28 -11.20
N TYR A 350 -21.78 -6.66 -11.69
CA TYR A 350 -22.30 -5.41 -11.12
C TYR A 350 -23.32 -5.74 -10.03
N VAL A 351 -23.01 -5.35 -8.80
CA VAL A 351 -23.88 -5.57 -7.64
C VAL A 351 -24.56 -4.26 -7.25
N TYR A 352 -25.90 -4.26 -7.26
CA TYR A 352 -26.71 -3.11 -6.88
C TYR A 352 -27.26 -3.30 -5.47
N LYS A 353 -26.50 -2.85 -4.47
CA LYS A 353 -26.88 -2.87 -3.05
C LYS A 353 -26.93 -1.45 -2.48
N LYS A 354 -27.83 -1.21 -1.52
CA LYS A 354 -27.86 0.04 -0.74
C LYS A 354 -26.88 -0.03 0.44
N ASP A 355 -26.44 1.15 0.90
CA ASP A 355 -25.64 1.27 2.13
C ASP A 355 -26.29 0.56 3.32
N SER A 356 -27.62 0.64 3.47
CA SER A 356 -28.38 0.00 4.55
C SER A 356 -28.29 -1.53 4.54
N GLU A 357 -28.18 -2.13 3.37
CA GLU A 357 -28.03 -3.59 3.24
C GLU A 357 -26.62 -4.03 3.63
N LEU A 358 -25.62 -3.28 3.15
CA LEU A 358 -24.20 -3.53 3.44
C LEU A 358 -23.81 -3.24 4.90
N THR A 359 -24.61 -2.42 5.59
CA THR A 359 -24.41 -2.07 7.00
C THR A 359 -25.44 -2.74 7.92
N SER A 360 -26.20 -3.72 7.41
CA SER A 360 -27.10 -4.51 8.23
C SER A 360 -26.32 -5.34 9.25
N PHE A 361 -26.94 -5.61 10.41
CA PHE A 361 -26.32 -6.41 11.46
C PHE A 361 -25.81 -7.75 10.94
N ASN A 362 -26.61 -8.45 10.13
CA ASN A 362 -26.23 -9.77 9.61
C ASN A 362 -25.00 -9.70 8.68
N GLU A 363 -24.90 -8.65 7.86
CA GLU A 363 -23.75 -8.46 6.97
C GLU A 363 -22.49 -8.16 7.78
N ILE A 364 -22.55 -7.22 8.73
CA ILE A 364 -21.40 -6.81 9.54
C ILE A 364 -20.97 -7.96 10.48
N ALA A 365 -21.90 -8.53 11.24
CA ALA A 365 -21.58 -9.47 12.31
C ALA A 365 -21.15 -10.84 11.80
N TRP A 366 -21.58 -11.24 10.60
CA TRP A 366 -21.20 -12.51 10.00
C TRP A 366 -20.21 -12.34 8.85
N ASN A 367 -20.63 -11.73 7.73
CA ASN A 367 -19.81 -11.70 6.52
C ASN A 367 -18.53 -10.87 6.72
N VAL A 368 -18.67 -9.61 7.15
CA VAL A 368 -17.52 -8.71 7.31
C VAL A 368 -16.61 -9.20 8.44
N SER A 369 -17.15 -9.49 9.62
CA SER A 369 -16.35 -9.87 10.79
C SER A 369 -15.63 -11.21 10.61
N SER A 370 -16.19 -12.13 9.82
CA SER A 370 -15.54 -13.41 9.52
C SER A 370 -14.34 -13.27 8.57
N SER A 371 -14.25 -12.17 7.82
CA SER A 371 -13.17 -11.96 6.83
C SER A 371 -11.85 -11.45 7.41
N SER A 372 -11.82 -11.00 8.67
CA SER A 372 -10.64 -10.43 9.34
C SER A 372 -10.43 -11.03 10.73
N PHE A 373 -10.68 -12.33 10.86
CA PHE A 373 -10.64 -13.04 12.14
C PHE A 373 -9.22 -13.16 12.72
N GLU A 374 -8.18 -12.96 11.92
CA GLU A 374 -6.77 -12.95 12.34
C GLU A 374 -6.48 -11.92 13.44
N PHE A 375 -7.28 -10.86 13.55
CA PHE A 375 -7.15 -9.84 14.60
C PHE A 375 -7.83 -10.22 15.92
N SER A 376 -8.45 -11.39 16.00
CA SER A 376 -9.09 -11.88 17.21
C SER A 376 -8.06 -12.32 18.25
N PRO A 377 -8.41 -12.33 19.55
CA PRO A 377 -7.48 -12.70 20.59
C PRO A 377 -6.91 -14.11 20.41
N ARG A 378 -5.66 -14.27 20.80
CA ARG A 378 -5.03 -15.59 20.84
C ARG A 378 -5.80 -16.51 21.79
N GLY A 379 -6.07 -17.73 21.30
CA GLY A 379 -6.80 -18.77 22.05
C GLY A 379 -8.31 -18.79 21.79
N VAL A 380 -8.84 -17.93 20.92
CA VAL A 380 -10.17 -18.16 20.33
C VAL A 380 -10.12 -19.42 19.46
N PRO A 381 -11.08 -20.35 19.58
CA PRO A 381 -11.04 -21.64 18.90
C PRO A 381 -11.24 -21.48 17.39
N LEU A 382 -10.47 -22.26 16.65
CA LEU A 382 -10.52 -22.37 15.21
C LEU A 382 -10.85 -23.81 14.83
N ARG A 383 -11.49 -23.98 13.67
CA ARG A 383 -11.72 -25.27 13.01
C ARG A 383 -11.26 -25.18 11.56
N LYS A 384 -11.07 -26.33 10.93
CA LYS A 384 -10.76 -26.40 9.49
C LYS A 384 -12.02 -26.23 8.66
N SER A 385 -11.90 -25.46 7.59
CA SER A 385 -12.89 -25.33 6.53
C SER A 385 -12.83 -26.51 5.57
N GLN A 386 -13.73 -26.56 4.59
CA GLN A 386 -13.68 -27.55 3.50
C GLN A 386 -12.42 -27.44 2.62
N TYR A 387 -11.71 -26.31 2.69
CA TYR A 387 -10.47 -26.07 1.95
C TYR A 387 -9.22 -26.24 2.83
N ASP A 388 -9.37 -26.93 3.98
CA ASP A 388 -8.33 -27.12 5.00
C ASP A 388 -7.71 -25.81 5.53
N THR A 389 -8.47 -24.72 5.47
CA THR A 389 -8.08 -23.42 6.05
C THR A 389 -8.70 -23.19 7.41
N SER A 390 -7.99 -22.47 8.26
CA SER A 390 -8.47 -22.07 9.58
C SER A 390 -9.62 -21.07 9.47
N ILE A 391 -10.72 -21.34 10.18
CA ILE A 391 -11.88 -20.45 10.33
C ILE A 391 -12.35 -20.49 11.79
N PHE A 392 -13.15 -19.52 12.23
CA PHE A 392 -13.74 -19.59 13.57
C PHE A 392 -14.55 -20.87 13.79
N ASP A 393 -14.38 -21.46 14.97
CA ASP A 393 -15.23 -22.54 15.46
C ASP A 393 -16.49 -21.97 16.12
N ILE A 394 -17.31 -21.32 15.30
CA ILE A 394 -18.62 -20.75 15.66
C ILE A 394 -19.58 -20.84 14.48
N SER A 395 -20.87 -21.04 14.77
CA SER A 395 -21.94 -20.97 13.78
C SER A 395 -22.63 -19.61 13.78
N LYS A 396 -23.27 -19.25 12.66
CA LYS A 396 -23.96 -17.97 12.50
C LYS A 396 -25.01 -17.71 13.58
N TYR A 397 -25.72 -18.75 14.02
CA TYR A 397 -26.77 -18.64 15.04
C TYR A 397 -26.23 -18.44 16.45
N GLN A 398 -24.94 -18.69 16.69
CA GLN A 398 -24.27 -18.46 17.97
C GLN A 398 -23.76 -17.02 18.13
N VAL A 399 -23.76 -16.22 17.05
CA VAL A 399 -23.35 -14.81 17.12
C VAL A 399 -24.37 -14.02 17.93
N PRO A 400 -23.96 -13.37 19.03
CA PRO A 400 -24.89 -12.65 19.89
C PRO A 400 -25.44 -11.40 19.20
N LYS A 401 -26.76 -11.22 19.24
CA LYS A 401 -27.44 -10.02 18.71
C LYS A 401 -27.34 -8.81 19.65
N ASN A 402 -27.23 -9.06 20.95
CA ASN A 402 -27.11 -8.02 21.96
C ASN A 402 -25.63 -7.84 22.34
N PRO A 403 -25.21 -6.63 22.75
CA PRO A 403 -23.82 -6.37 23.15
C PRO A 403 -23.45 -7.02 24.50
N HIS A 404 -24.40 -7.59 25.23
CA HIS A 404 -24.18 -8.21 26.54
C HIS A 404 -25.03 -9.46 26.76
N LYS A 405 -24.72 -10.21 27.81
CA LYS A 405 -25.51 -11.33 28.33
C LYS A 405 -25.26 -11.51 29.83
N VAL A 406 -26.31 -11.79 30.62
CA VAL A 406 -26.15 -12.27 31.99
C VAL A 406 -26.04 -13.80 31.94
N ILE A 407 -24.83 -14.34 32.15
CA ILE A 407 -24.56 -15.78 31.99
C ILE A 407 -24.80 -16.58 33.27
N LYS A 408 -24.70 -15.94 34.45
CA LYS A 408 -25.09 -16.50 35.75
C LYS A 408 -25.77 -15.42 36.59
N GLY A 409 -26.70 -15.81 37.47
CA GLY A 409 -27.39 -14.88 38.35
C GLY A 409 -28.77 -14.45 37.81
N ARG A 410 -29.21 -13.25 38.18
CA ARG A 410 -30.46 -12.63 37.69
C ARG A 410 -30.30 -11.12 37.80
N ALA A 411 -30.20 -10.43 36.66
CA ALA A 411 -30.09 -8.99 36.59
C ALA A 411 -30.87 -8.45 35.38
N SER A 412 -31.53 -7.30 35.54
CA SER A 412 -32.00 -6.50 34.40
C SER A 412 -30.88 -5.56 33.97
N VAL A 413 -30.70 -5.40 32.65
CA VAL A 413 -29.63 -4.60 32.07
C VAL A 413 -30.23 -3.54 31.16
N GLN A 414 -29.88 -2.30 31.40
CA GLN A 414 -30.16 -1.18 30.50
C GLN A 414 -28.85 -0.75 29.84
N ILE A 415 -28.87 -0.57 28.52
CA ILE A 415 -27.74 -0.06 27.76
C ILE A 415 -27.81 1.46 27.78
N VAL A 416 -26.81 2.12 28.38
CA VAL A 416 -26.70 3.58 28.40
C VAL A 416 -25.88 4.06 27.21
N GLU A 417 -24.74 3.43 26.96
CA GLU A 417 -23.85 3.77 25.86
C GLU A 417 -23.24 2.49 25.27
N ASN A 418 -23.14 2.41 23.94
CA ASN A 418 -22.48 1.30 23.25
C ASN A 418 -21.71 1.82 22.04
N SER A 419 -20.61 2.52 22.29
CA SER A 419 -19.65 2.93 21.27
C SER A 419 -18.52 1.90 21.13
N PHE A 420 -17.59 2.13 20.20
CA PHE A 420 -16.50 1.19 19.90
C PHE A 420 -15.45 1.14 21.02
N ASN A 421 -15.17 2.27 21.65
CA ASN A 421 -14.17 2.43 22.71
C ASN A 421 -14.77 2.60 24.11
N LYS A 422 -16.09 2.83 24.23
CA LYS A 422 -16.76 3.01 25.52
C LYS A 422 -18.12 2.32 25.55
N LYS A 423 -18.39 1.57 26.61
CA LYS A 423 -19.65 0.86 26.80
C LYS A 423 -20.11 1.04 28.24
N VAL A 424 -21.36 1.47 28.42
CA VAL A 424 -21.93 1.77 29.73
C VAL A 424 -23.26 1.06 29.88
N PHE A 425 -23.43 0.34 31.00
CA PHE A 425 -24.63 -0.42 31.32
C PHE A 425 -25.09 -0.12 32.74
N LEU A 426 -26.39 0.10 32.93
CA LEU A 426 -26.99 0.08 34.26
C LEU A 426 -27.56 -1.30 34.51
N LEU A 427 -27.10 -1.93 35.60
CA LEU A 427 -27.54 -3.25 36.04
C LEU A 427 -28.34 -3.13 37.33
N ASN A 428 -29.49 -3.80 37.40
CA ASN A 428 -30.14 -4.10 38.68
C ASN A 428 -30.05 -5.62 38.92
N ALA A 429 -29.04 -6.02 39.68
CA ALA A 429 -28.73 -7.41 39.99
C ALA A 429 -29.45 -7.86 41.28
N LYS A 430 -30.33 -8.85 41.16
CA LYS A 430 -31.08 -9.39 42.31
C LYS A 430 -30.24 -10.29 43.22
N ARG A 431 -29.12 -10.80 42.71
CA ARG A 431 -28.09 -11.60 43.40
C ARG A 431 -26.76 -11.44 42.68
N LEU A 432 -25.67 -11.95 43.27
CA LEU A 432 -24.37 -12.03 42.59
C LEU A 432 -24.56 -12.63 41.19
N SER A 433 -24.17 -11.87 40.18
CA SER A 433 -24.42 -12.18 38.78
C SER A 433 -23.14 -12.05 37.97
N THR A 434 -22.95 -12.94 37.00
CA THR A 434 -21.83 -12.84 36.06
C THR A 434 -22.34 -12.17 34.79
N PHE A 435 -21.87 -10.96 34.55
CA PHE A 435 -22.15 -10.19 33.34
C PHE A 435 -21.09 -10.51 32.29
N GLN A 436 -21.53 -10.81 31.08
CA GLN A 436 -20.69 -10.98 29.90
C GLN A 436 -20.94 -9.81 28.95
N LEU A 437 -19.86 -9.16 28.55
CA LEU A 437 -19.83 -8.25 27.42
C LEU A 437 -19.44 -9.04 26.17
N ASN A 438 -20.24 -8.96 25.11
CA ASN A 438 -20.00 -9.64 23.84
C ASN A 438 -18.97 -8.86 23.02
N THR A 439 -17.78 -8.72 23.59
CA THR A 439 -16.61 -8.05 23.02
C THR A 439 -15.39 -8.87 23.41
N PHE A 440 -14.55 -9.14 22.43
CA PHE A 440 -13.26 -9.80 22.64
C PHE A 440 -12.40 -8.98 23.60
N HIS A 441 -11.79 -9.67 24.55
CA HIS A 441 -10.82 -9.07 25.44
C HIS A 441 -9.49 -8.87 24.70
N PHE A 442 -8.98 -7.64 24.76
CA PHE A 442 -7.68 -7.25 24.23
C PHE A 442 -6.99 -6.34 25.26
N PRO A 443 -5.65 -6.39 25.40
CA PRO A 443 -4.93 -5.50 26.30
C PRO A 443 -5.27 -4.02 26.04
N GLY A 444 -5.82 -3.34 27.05
CA GLY A 444 -6.32 -1.97 26.95
C GLY A 444 -7.78 -1.82 27.38
N TRP A 445 -8.57 -2.91 27.40
CA TRP A 445 -9.90 -2.85 28.01
C TRP A 445 -9.79 -2.75 29.53
N THR A 446 -10.46 -1.74 30.10
CA THR A 446 -10.62 -1.52 31.53
C THR A 446 -12.09 -1.61 31.91
N GLY A 447 -12.37 -2.11 33.11
CA GLY A 447 -13.72 -2.22 33.67
C GLY A 447 -13.84 -1.38 34.93
N ARG A 448 -14.97 -0.70 35.09
CA ARG A 448 -15.35 0.03 36.31
C ARG A 448 -16.75 -0.32 36.75
N ILE A 449 -16.96 -0.34 38.07
CA ILE A 449 -18.27 -0.50 38.72
C ILE A 449 -18.46 0.65 39.69
N ASP A 450 -19.48 1.49 39.46
CA ASP A 450 -19.77 2.69 40.24
C ASP A 450 -18.54 3.60 40.44
N GLY A 451 -17.69 3.69 39.40
CA GLY A 451 -16.43 4.44 39.41
C GLY A 451 -15.23 3.69 40.00
N GLY A 452 -15.44 2.61 40.77
CA GLY A 452 -14.40 1.73 41.30
C GLY A 452 -13.87 0.74 40.25
N VAL A 453 -12.76 0.06 40.56
CA VAL A 453 -12.16 -0.93 39.66
C VAL A 453 -13.03 -2.19 39.58
N LEU A 454 -13.32 -2.63 38.36
CA LEU A 454 -14.01 -3.89 38.09
C LEU A 454 -13.08 -4.86 37.34
N PRO A 455 -12.55 -5.89 38.02
CA PRO A 455 -11.64 -6.85 37.39
C PRO A 455 -12.30 -7.59 36.22
N ILE A 456 -11.65 -7.55 35.06
CA ILE A 456 -12.07 -8.28 33.85
C ILE A 456 -11.51 -9.69 33.87
N ASN A 457 -12.33 -10.66 33.47
CA ASN A 457 -11.95 -12.05 33.23
C ASN A 457 -12.33 -12.44 31.79
N ASP A 458 -11.43 -13.13 31.09
CA ASP A 458 -11.62 -13.61 29.71
C ASP A 458 -11.43 -15.14 29.58
N ARG A 459 -11.45 -15.87 30.71
CA ARG A 459 -11.31 -17.33 30.79
C ARG A 459 -12.59 -18.05 30.36
N ASN A 460 -13.06 -17.75 29.17
CA ASN A 460 -14.12 -18.45 28.47
C ASN A 460 -13.66 -18.82 27.05
N ARG A 461 -14.44 -19.69 26.40
CA ARG A 461 -14.12 -20.26 25.09
C ARG A 461 -13.73 -19.20 24.04
N PHE A 462 -14.40 -18.06 24.02
CA PHE A 462 -14.21 -17.04 22.98
C PHE A 462 -13.42 -15.81 23.47
N LYS A 463 -12.76 -15.87 24.63
CA LYS A 463 -12.02 -14.72 25.18
C LYS A 463 -12.87 -13.45 25.31
N LEU A 464 -14.16 -13.60 25.60
CA LEU A 464 -15.07 -12.47 25.80
C LEU A 464 -14.90 -11.87 27.18
N ILE A 465 -15.17 -10.58 27.34
CA ILE A 465 -15.07 -9.91 28.63
C ILE A 465 -16.19 -10.39 29.57
N THR A 466 -15.83 -10.86 30.76
CA THR A 466 -16.77 -11.24 31.84
C THR A 466 -16.37 -10.60 33.17
N VAL A 467 -17.36 -10.21 33.95
CA VAL A 467 -17.19 -9.54 35.26
C VAL A 467 -18.21 -10.07 36.27
N GLN A 468 -17.85 -10.04 37.55
CA GLN A 468 -18.78 -10.34 38.64
C GLN A 468 -19.43 -9.05 39.12
N VAL A 469 -20.74 -9.06 39.23
CA VAL A 469 -21.54 -7.91 39.64
C VAL A 469 -22.29 -8.30 40.92
N PRO A 470 -22.06 -7.61 42.05
CA PRO A 470 -22.74 -7.88 43.31
C PRO A 470 -24.24 -7.60 43.20
N LYS A 471 -24.99 -7.99 44.23
CA LYS A 471 -26.41 -7.67 44.33
C LYS A 471 -26.56 -6.16 44.54
N GLY A 472 -27.43 -5.52 43.77
CA GLY A 472 -27.68 -4.09 43.87
C GLY A 472 -27.89 -3.44 42.51
N GLU A 473 -28.01 -2.13 42.52
CA GLU A 473 -27.99 -1.30 41.32
C GLU A 473 -26.58 -0.79 41.09
N HIS A 474 -26.05 -1.04 39.91
CA HIS A 474 -24.65 -0.76 39.58
C HIS A 474 -24.53 -0.20 38.17
N SER A 475 -23.65 0.77 38.00
CA SER A 475 -23.22 1.27 36.70
C SER A 475 -21.91 0.58 36.32
N LEU A 476 -21.93 -0.16 35.22
CA LEU A 476 -20.75 -0.79 34.64
C LEU A 476 -20.24 0.05 33.48
N GLU A 477 -18.99 0.49 33.55
CA GLU A 477 -18.28 1.16 32.44
C GLU A 477 -17.15 0.26 31.95
N PHE A 478 -17.10 0.02 30.65
CA PHE A 478 -15.97 -0.60 29.97
C PHE A 478 -15.37 0.41 28.99
N ARG A 479 -14.07 0.66 29.12
CA ARG A 479 -13.36 1.61 28.25
C ARG A 479 -12.15 0.93 27.65
N PHE A 480 -11.93 1.16 26.35
CA PHE A 480 -10.72 0.76 25.68
C PHE A 480 -9.73 1.92 25.71
N GLU A 481 -8.70 1.77 26.52
CA GLU A 481 -7.66 2.78 26.77
C GLU A 481 -6.37 2.44 26.02
N ASP A 482 -5.51 3.44 25.86
CA ASP A 482 -4.19 3.23 25.27
C ASP A 482 -3.34 2.37 26.19
N THR A 483 -2.72 1.35 25.62
CA THR A 483 -1.64 0.63 26.27
C THR A 483 -0.41 1.55 26.42
N PRO A 484 0.58 1.20 27.26
CA PRO A 484 1.84 1.94 27.31
C PRO A 484 2.50 2.07 25.93
N ILE A 485 2.48 1.01 25.11
CA ILE A 485 3.06 1.01 23.76
C ILE A 485 2.37 2.04 22.87
N ARG A 486 1.03 2.07 22.88
CA ARG A 486 0.26 3.06 22.11
C ARG A 486 0.52 4.48 22.58
N THR A 487 0.59 4.69 23.90
CA THR A 487 0.90 6.00 24.48
C THR A 487 2.25 6.52 23.99
N TRP A 488 3.30 5.69 24.06
CA TRP A 488 4.63 6.04 23.54
C TRP A 488 4.65 6.27 22.03
N ALA A 489 3.93 5.44 21.26
CA ALA A 489 3.83 5.57 19.81
C ALA A 489 3.12 6.87 19.40
N ASN A 490 2.00 7.19 20.05
CA ASN A 490 1.25 8.43 19.89
C ASN A 490 2.12 9.65 20.21
N ALA A 491 2.80 9.65 21.35
CA ALA A 491 3.71 10.73 21.75
C ALA A 491 4.85 10.92 20.74
N THR A 492 5.47 9.83 20.28
CA THR A 492 6.55 9.85 19.28
C THR A 492 6.09 10.49 17.98
N SER A 493 4.91 10.13 17.49
CA SER A 493 4.36 10.71 16.26
C SER A 493 4.00 12.20 16.44
N ILE A 494 3.41 12.59 17.58
CA ILE A 494 3.09 13.99 17.88
C ILE A 494 4.36 14.86 17.91
N VAL A 495 5.39 14.42 18.64
CA VAL A 495 6.69 15.13 18.71
C VAL A 495 7.30 15.26 17.31
N SER A 496 7.20 14.21 16.48
CA SER A 496 7.69 14.23 15.09
C SER A 496 6.93 15.23 14.23
N VAL A 497 5.60 15.32 14.37
CA VAL A 497 4.76 16.32 13.67
C VAL A 497 5.17 17.74 14.08
N ILE A 498 5.34 18.00 15.39
CA ILE A 498 5.81 19.30 15.90
C ILE A 498 7.18 19.63 15.31
N GLY A 499 8.11 18.67 15.30
CA GLY A 499 9.43 18.81 14.69
C GLY A 499 9.36 19.19 13.20
N VAL A 500 8.48 18.57 12.43
CA VAL A 500 8.23 18.92 11.02
C VAL A 500 7.76 20.36 10.87
N VAL A 501 6.78 20.79 11.67
CA VAL A 501 6.25 22.16 11.64
C VAL A 501 7.34 23.19 11.96
N VAL A 502 8.18 22.92 12.97
CA VAL A 502 9.31 23.79 13.34
C VAL A 502 10.34 23.86 12.22
N LEU A 503 10.74 22.73 11.63
CA LEU A 503 11.72 22.69 10.54
C LEU A 503 11.24 23.43 9.28
N ILE A 504 9.95 23.32 8.95
CA ILE A 504 9.36 24.04 7.82
C ILE A 504 9.31 25.54 8.10
N SER A 505 8.93 25.95 9.32
CA SER A 505 8.83 27.35 9.72
C SER A 505 10.19 28.05 9.79
N ALA A 506 11.20 27.42 10.40
CA ALA A 506 12.56 27.94 10.47
C ALA A 506 13.21 28.15 9.07
N GLY A 507 12.84 27.30 8.11
CA GLY A 507 13.28 27.44 6.71
C GLY A 507 12.71 28.65 5.97
N LYS A 508 11.58 29.22 6.41
CA LYS A 508 11.02 30.46 5.85
C LYS A 508 11.75 31.70 6.36
N PHE A 509 12.15 31.73 7.64
CA PHE A 509 12.86 32.87 8.23
C PHE A 509 14.25 33.13 7.63
N LYS A 510 14.98 32.09 7.20
CA LYS A 510 16.28 32.27 6.54
C LYS A 510 16.21 32.83 5.12
N LYS A 511 15.05 32.81 4.46
CA LYS A 511 14.86 33.38 3.11
C LYS A 511 14.48 34.87 3.10
N GLY A 512 14.12 35.45 4.25
CA GLY A 512 13.78 36.87 4.39
C GLY A 512 14.93 37.77 4.86
N LYS A 513 16.15 37.25 4.97
CA LYS A 513 17.36 37.98 5.41
C LYS A 513 18.51 37.90 4.39
N ALA A 514 18.22 37.61 3.13
CA ALA A 514 19.20 37.53 2.05
C ALA A 514 18.84 38.50 0.93
#